data_AF-A0A2P6U0F8-F1
#
_entry.id   AF-A0A2P6U0F8-F1
#
_cell.length_a   1.000
_cell.length_b   1.000
_cell.length_c   1.000
_cell.angle_alpha   90.00
_cell.angle_beta   90.00
_cell.angle_gamma   90.00
#
_symmetry.space_group_name_H-M   'P 1'
#
loop_
_entity.id
_entity.type
_entity.pdbx_description
1 polymer ?
#
loop_
_entity_poly.entity_id
_entity_poly.type
_entity_poly.pdbx_seq_one_letter_code
_entity_poly.pdbx_strand_id
1 'polypeptide(L)'
;MDIRVGRIVSCERHPDADSLYVEQIDVGEAEGPRTIVSGLVKYVPLEEMQNRSVVIIANLKPRNMRGIKSNGMVLCASNEEHTIVEPLSPPEGAAVGERVWFGEEAEQGEPAKPNQVDKKKMWEEVQPLLRTDAGRVAGFDGRPMMTSAGAVTTATLTGARIS
;
A
#
# COMPACT_ATOMS: atom_id res chain seq x y z
N MET A 1 -12.10 -2.30 1.24
CA MET A 1 -11.41 -1.01 1.04
C MET A 1 -11.08 -0.84 -0.44
N ASP A 2 -10.60 0.33 -0.88
CA ASP A 2 -10.06 0.52 -2.24
C ASP A 2 -8.54 0.36 -2.18
N ILE A 3 -8.06 -0.78 -2.63
CA ILE A 3 -6.63 -1.12 -2.64
C ILE A 3 -6.23 -1.30 -4.10
N ARG A 4 -5.16 -0.62 -4.50
CA ARG A 4 -4.75 -0.58 -5.91
C ARG A 4 -3.25 -0.77 -6.06
N VAL A 5 -2.87 -1.28 -7.23
CA VAL A 5 -1.50 -1.24 -7.72
C VAL A 5 -1.15 0.19 -8.10
N GLY A 6 0.00 0.67 -7.64
CA GLY A 6 0.55 1.97 -7.99
C GLY A 6 1.98 1.87 -8.48
N ARG A 7 2.41 2.86 -9.26
CA ARG A 7 3.81 3.03 -9.69
C ARG A 7 4.33 4.35 -9.14
N ILE A 8 5.43 4.30 -8.38
CA ILE A 8 6.12 5.51 -7.93
C ILE A 8 6.78 6.16 -9.15
N VAL A 9 6.29 7.32 -9.58
CA VAL A 9 6.87 8.08 -10.70
C VAL A 9 8.02 8.98 -10.23
N SER A 10 7.94 9.46 -8.99
CA SER A 10 9.03 10.15 -8.33
C SER A 10 8.92 9.98 -6.82
N CYS A 11 10.08 9.97 -6.15
CA CYS A 11 10.17 9.94 -4.70
C CYS A 11 11.28 10.90 -4.26
N GLU A 12 11.00 11.71 -3.24
CA GLU A 12 11.95 12.67 -2.67
C GLU A 12 11.87 12.63 -1.15
N ARG A 13 12.95 13.04 -0.46
CA ARG A 13 12.91 13.22 1.00
C ARG A 13 12.00 14.39 1.34
N HIS A 14 11.19 14.23 2.38
CA HIS A 14 10.35 15.31 2.87
C HIS A 14 11.23 16.47 3.39
N PRO A 15 10.97 17.72 2.99
CA PRO A 15 11.82 18.88 3.34
C PRO A 15 11.93 19.11 4.85
N ASP A 16 10.82 18.93 5.56
CA ASP A 16 10.72 19.18 7.01
C ASP A 16 10.67 17.89 7.87
N ALA A 17 11.03 16.72 7.33
CA ALA A 17 10.96 15.46 8.08
C ALA A 17 11.93 14.37 7.62
N ASP A 18 12.92 14.07 8.47
CA ASP A 18 13.99 13.10 8.19
C ASP A 18 13.53 11.64 8.01
N SER A 19 12.32 11.32 8.46
CA SER A 19 11.76 9.95 8.41
C SER A 19 10.76 9.75 7.27
N LEU A 20 10.43 10.81 6.53
CA LEU A 20 9.37 10.77 5.54
C LEU A 20 9.90 10.94 4.11
N TYR A 21 9.32 10.15 3.21
CA TYR A 21 9.38 10.40 1.78
C TYR A 21 8.09 11.07 1.30
N VAL A 22 8.20 11.78 0.20
CA VAL A 22 7.08 12.31 -0.58
C VAL A 22 7.12 11.62 -1.93
N GLU A 23 6.14 10.78 -2.19
CA GLU A 23 6.00 10.05 -3.44
C GLU A 23 4.93 10.69 -4.33
N GLN A 24 5.20 10.74 -5.63
CA GLN A 24 4.16 10.84 -6.64
C GLN A 24 3.89 9.41 -7.15
N ILE A 25 2.68 8.91 -6.93
CA ILE A 25 2.32 7.53 -7.27
C ILE A 25 1.19 7.54 -8.29
N ASP A 26 1.48 7.06 -9.50
CA ASP A 26 0.47 6.81 -10.51
C ASP A 26 -0.36 5.59 -10.11
N VAL A 27 -1.68 5.75 -10.13
CA VAL A 27 -2.68 4.74 -9.76
C VAL A 27 -3.78 4.65 -10.84
N GLY A 28 -3.45 5.03 -12.07
CA GLY A 28 -4.35 4.95 -13.23
C GLY A 28 -5.48 5.97 -13.21
N GLU A 29 -5.33 7.06 -12.47
CA GLU A 29 -6.30 8.14 -12.37
C GLU A 29 -6.10 9.19 -13.47
N ALA A 30 -7.20 9.71 -14.00
CA ALA A 30 -7.17 10.69 -15.08
C ALA A 30 -6.55 12.03 -14.65
N GLU A 31 -6.67 12.37 -13.36
CA GLU A 31 -6.11 13.56 -12.74
C GLU A 31 -4.58 13.50 -12.56
N GLY A 32 -3.98 12.32 -12.77
CA GLY A 32 -2.54 12.09 -12.66
C GLY A 32 -2.10 11.46 -11.34
N PRO A 33 -0.78 11.42 -11.07
CA PRO A 33 -0.21 10.80 -9.88
C PRO A 33 -0.69 11.44 -8.58
N ARG A 34 -0.87 10.61 -7.55
CA ARG A 34 -1.20 11.06 -6.20
C ARG A 34 0.06 11.39 -5.42
N THR A 35 0.03 12.49 -4.68
CA THR A 35 1.01 12.73 -3.62
C THR A 35 0.69 11.86 -2.42
N ILE A 36 1.62 10.96 -2.07
CA ILE A 36 1.59 10.12 -0.87
C ILE A 36 2.83 10.45 -0.04
N VAL A 37 2.71 10.35 1.28
CA VAL A 37 3.81 10.58 2.22
C VAL A 37 3.99 9.32 3.05
N SER A 38 5.15 8.67 2.96
CA SER A 38 5.43 7.42 3.65
C SER A 38 6.58 7.54 4.66
N GLY A 39 6.54 6.74 5.72
CA GLY A 39 7.59 6.69 6.74
C GLY A 39 8.74 5.73 6.40
N LEU A 40 9.17 5.68 5.14
CA LEU A 40 10.04 4.60 4.64
C LEU A 40 11.54 4.93 4.61
N VAL A 41 11.95 6.16 4.95
CA VAL A 41 13.36 6.61 4.84
C VAL A 41 14.35 5.73 5.59
N LYS A 42 13.94 5.13 6.70
CA LYS A 42 14.81 4.27 7.53
C LYS A 42 14.88 2.82 7.05
N TYR A 43 14.01 2.44 6.11
CA TYR A 43 13.79 1.03 5.75
C TYR A 43 14.10 0.75 4.28
N VAL A 44 13.84 1.71 3.39
CA VAL A 44 14.04 1.55 1.95
C VAL A 44 14.90 2.71 1.44
N PRO A 45 16.05 2.44 0.81
CA PRO A 45 16.85 3.47 0.15
C PRO A 45 16.07 4.24 -0.91
N LEU A 46 16.44 5.50 -1.14
CA LEU A 46 15.73 6.36 -2.10
C LEU A 46 15.82 5.80 -3.52
N GLU A 47 16.96 5.22 -3.90
CA GLU A 47 17.13 4.59 -5.22
C GLU A 47 16.16 3.43 -5.46
N GLU A 48 15.81 2.67 -4.42
CA GLU A 48 14.88 1.54 -4.52
C GLU A 48 13.42 1.96 -4.54
N MET A 49 13.12 3.21 -4.19
CA MET A 49 11.78 3.78 -4.28
C MET A 49 11.46 4.28 -5.71
N GLN A 50 12.47 4.65 -6.49
CA GLN A 50 12.27 5.17 -7.84
C GLN A 50 11.70 4.08 -8.76
N ASN A 51 10.64 4.42 -9.51
CA ASN A 51 9.96 3.49 -10.42
C ASN A 51 9.48 2.20 -9.75
N ARG A 52 9.32 2.15 -8.43
CA ARG A 52 8.86 0.96 -7.72
C ARG A 52 7.36 0.73 -7.94
N SER A 53 6.97 -0.50 -8.23
CA SER A 53 5.56 -0.91 -8.11
C SER A 53 5.21 -1.16 -6.66
N VAL A 54 4.09 -0.62 -6.21
CA VAL A 54 3.62 -0.72 -4.82
C VAL A 54 2.13 -1.05 -4.78
N VAL A 55 1.64 -1.42 -3.62
CA VAL A 55 0.21 -1.50 -3.33
C VAL A 55 -0.18 -0.37 -2.40
N ILE A 56 -1.27 0.34 -2.70
CA ILE A 56 -1.73 1.48 -1.91
C ILE A 56 -3.19 1.34 -1.49
N ILE A 57 -3.59 2.03 -0.41
CA ILE A 57 -5.00 2.30 -0.12
C ILE A 57 -5.40 3.65 -0.71
N ALA A 58 -6.37 3.64 -1.62
CA ALA A 58 -6.77 4.80 -2.42
C ALA A 58 -7.99 5.57 -1.86
N ASN A 59 -8.71 5.01 -0.89
CA ASN A 59 -9.95 5.61 -0.36
C ASN A 59 -9.88 6.01 1.13
N LEU A 60 -8.68 6.16 1.68
CA LEU A 60 -8.50 6.82 2.97
C LEU A 60 -8.77 8.32 2.86
N LYS A 61 -9.25 8.91 3.96
CA LYS A 61 -9.33 10.37 4.06
C LYS A 61 -7.91 10.95 4.01
N PRO A 62 -7.65 11.96 3.16
CA PRO A 62 -6.32 12.55 3.09
C PRO A 62 -5.86 13.09 4.45
N ARG A 63 -4.57 12.93 4.73
CA ARG A 63 -3.96 13.35 6.00
C ARG A 63 -2.81 14.31 5.75
N ASN A 64 -2.77 15.41 6.50
CA ASN A 64 -1.61 16.29 6.52
C ASN A 64 -0.49 15.66 7.34
N MET A 65 0.67 15.51 6.72
CA MET A 65 1.90 15.00 7.30
C MET A 65 2.97 16.07 7.12
N ARG A 66 3.28 16.78 8.22
CA ARG A 66 4.31 17.84 8.24
C ARG A 66 4.13 18.91 7.15
N GLY A 67 2.87 19.28 6.87
CA GLY A 67 2.52 20.33 5.90
C GLY A 67 2.15 19.81 4.51
N ILE A 68 2.50 18.56 4.18
CA ILE A 68 2.15 17.95 2.90
C ILE A 68 0.92 17.05 3.07
N LYS A 69 -0.04 17.17 2.15
CA LYS A 69 -1.26 16.36 2.16
C LYS A 69 -1.01 15.02 1.47
N SER A 70 -1.01 13.94 2.25
CA SER A 70 -0.96 12.56 1.73
C SER A 70 -2.35 12.09 1.30
N ASN A 71 -2.47 11.64 0.04
CA ASN A 71 -3.73 11.21 -0.59
C ASN A 71 -3.78 9.68 -0.78
N GLY A 72 -3.21 8.95 0.16
CA GLY A 72 -3.20 7.49 0.16
C GLY A 72 -2.23 6.95 1.21
N MET A 73 -2.03 5.65 1.18
CA MET A 73 -1.06 4.99 2.05
C MET A 73 -0.46 3.80 1.30
N VAL A 74 0.87 3.73 1.23
CA VAL A 74 1.61 2.56 0.73
C VAL A 74 1.50 1.45 1.77
N LEU A 75 1.05 0.28 1.36
CA LEU A 75 0.98 -0.90 2.22
C LEU A 75 2.37 -1.56 2.33
N CYS A 76 2.78 -1.83 3.56
CA CYS A 76 4.04 -2.49 3.87
C CYS A 76 3.81 -3.68 4.79
N ALA A 77 4.61 -4.72 4.66
CA ALA A 77 4.77 -5.74 5.68
C ALA A 77 5.78 -5.25 6.73
N SER A 78 5.50 -5.48 8.01
CA SER A 78 6.43 -5.18 9.11
C SER A 78 6.54 -6.34 10.09
N ASN A 79 7.76 -6.59 10.57
CA ASN A 79 7.98 -7.54 11.65
C ASN A 79 7.41 -7.00 12.98
N GLU A 80 7.28 -7.86 13.99
CA GLU A 80 6.64 -7.48 15.26
C GLU A 80 7.35 -6.35 15.99
N GLU A 81 8.69 -6.31 15.91
CA GLU A 81 9.53 -5.27 16.50
C GLU A 81 9.57 -3.97 15.67
N HIS A 82 8.96 -3.98 14.48
CA HIS A 82 8.94 -2.86 13.54
C HIS A 82 10.33 -2.38 13.07
N THR A 83 11.34 -3.25 13.18
CA THR A 83 12.73 -2.99 12.76
C THR A 83 12.94 -3.27 11.28
N ILE A 84 12.10 -4.10 10.66
CA ILE A 84 12.09 -4.39 9.23
C ILE A 84 10.72 -4.02 8.68
N VAL A 85 10.70 -3.17 7.64
CA VAL A 85 9.49 -2.74 6.94
C VAL A 85 9.74 -2.86 5.43
N GLU A 86 8.90 -3.64 4.76
CA GLU A 86 9.03 -3.96 3.33
C GLU A 86 7.74 -3.52 2.60
N PRO A 87 7.81 -2.59 1.64
CA PRO A 87 6.66 -2.28 0.79
C PRO A 87 6.17 -3.54 0.08
N LEU A 88 4.85 -3.74 0.04
CA LEU A 88 4.25 -4.85 -0.69
C LEU A 88 4.53 -4.71 -2.19
N SER A 89 4.90 -5.83 -2.81
CA SER A 89 5.28 -5.93 -4.21
C SER A 89 4.17 -6.65 -4.98
N PRO A 90 3.42 -5.94 -5.84
CA PRO A 90 2.55 -6.61 -6.79
C PRO A 90 3.41 -7.39 -7.81
N PRO A 91 2.87 -8.48 -8.40
CA PRO A 91 3.61 -9.31 -9.34
C PRO A 91 3.94 -8.54 -10.64
N GLU A 92 4.97 -9.01 -11.34
CA GLU A 92 5.29 -8.49 -12.67
C GLU A 92 4.09 -8.67 -13.62
N GLY A 93 3.76 -7.63 -14.38
CA GLY A 93 2.59 -7.63 -15.26
C GLY A 93 1.30 -7.08 -14.63
N ALA A 94 1.26 -6.84 -13.31
CA ALA A 94 0.12 -6.16 -12.69
C ALA A 94 -0.02 -4.73 -13.23
N ALA A 95 -1.23 -4.32 -13.60
CA ALA A 95 -1.46 -3.05 -14.27
C ALA A 95 -1.53 -1.89 -13.27
N VAL A 96 -1.03 -0.71 -13.65
CA VAL A 96 -1.14 0.49 -12.82
C VAL A 96 -2.62 0.86 -12.66
N GLY A 97 -3.05 1.10 -11.42
CA GLY A 97 -4.44 1.37 -11.08
C GLY A 97 -5.33 0.14 -10.96
N GLU A 98 -4.80 -1.04 -11.25
CA GLU A 98 -5.52 -2.29 -11.05
C GLU A 98 -5.97 -2.45 -9.60
N ARG A 99 -7.23 -2.84 -9.45
CA ARG A 99 -7.79 -3.10 -8.13
C ARG A 99 -7.33 -4.46 -7.63
N VAL A 100 -6.82 -4.47 -6.41
CA VAL A 100 -6.43 -5.68 -5.71
C VAL A 100 -7.65 -6.32 -5.05
N TRP A 101 -7.76 -7.64 -5.14
CA TRP A 101 -8.81 -8.42 -4.47
C TRP A 101 -8.23 -9.46 -3.51
N PHE A 102 -9.11 -10.11 -2.73
CA PHE A 102 -8.73 -11.13 -1.75
C PHE A 102 -9.43 -12.45 -2.04
N GLY A 103 -8.67 -13.51 -2.30
CA GLY A 103 -9.22 -14.80 -2.74
C GLY A 103 -9.63 -14.76 -4.22
N GLU A 104 -10.88 -15.06 -4.52
CA GLU A 104 -11.41 -15.06 -5.89
C GLU A 104 -11.90 -13.67 -6.31
N GLU A 105 -11.63 -13.26 -7.55
CA GLU A 105 -12.01 -11.95 -8.08
C GLU A 105 -13.53 -11.73 -8.03
N ALA A 106 -14.32 -12.78 -8.28
CA ALA A 106 -15.78 -12.72 -8.29
C ALA A 106 -16.40 -12.41 -6.91
N GLU A 107 -15.66 -12.61 -5.81
CA GLU A 107 -16.09 -12.27 -4.46
C GLU A 107 -15.84 -10.80 -4.10
N GLN A 108 -15.11 -10.06 -4.93
CA GLN A 108 -14.70 -8.70 -4.66
C GLN A 108 -15.87 -7.72 -4.83
N GLY A 109 -16.46 -7.30 -3.70
CA GLY A 109 -17.46 -6.23 -3.69
C GLY A 109 -16.90 -4.85 -4.03
N GLU A 110 -17.77 -3.87 -4.28
CA GLU A 110 -17.39 -2.47 -4.57
C GLU A 110 -16.61 -1.82 -3.41
N PRO A 111 -15.65 -0.92 -3.70
CA PRO A 111 -14.96 -0.18 -2.64
C PRO A 111 -15.92 0.77 -1.92
N ALA A 112 -15.81 0.83 -0.60
CA ALA A 112 -16.53 1.81 0.20
C ALA A 112 -16.11 3.24 -0.18
N LYS A 113 -17.04 4.18 -0.12
CA LYS A 113 -16.74 5.61 -0.31
C LYS A 113 -15.84 6.11 0.83
N PRO A 114 -14.98 7.13 0.61
CA PRO A 114 -14.07 7.63 1.64
C PRO A 114 -14.76 8.03 2.96
N ASN A 115 -15.97 8.58 2.88
CA ASN A 115 -16.76 8.93 4.07
C ASN A 115 -17.27 7.70 4.86
N GLN A 116 -17.48 6.56 4.20
CA GLN A 116 -17.86 5.31 4.85
C GLN A 116 -16.65 4.67 5.53
N VAL A 117 -15.48 4.72 4.88
CA VAL A 117 -14.21 4.25 5.44
C VAL A 117 -13.89 4.96 6.76
N ASP A 118 -13.99 6.30 6.77
CA ASP A 118 -13.73 7.15 7.93
C ASP A 118 -14.77 6.90 9.05
N LYS A 119 -16.07 6.99 8.74
CA LYS A 119 -17.14 6.86 9.75
C LYS A 119 -17.20 5.49 10.42
N LYS A 120 -16.89 4.42 9.68
CA LYS A 120 -16.92 3.05 10.20
C LYS A 120 -15.55 2.60 10.72
N LYS A 121 -14.52 3.46 10.70
CA LYS A 121 -13.16 3.10 11.12
C LYS A 121 -12.66 1.82 10.43
N MET A 122 -13.01 1.64 9.15
CA MET A 122 -12.82 0.35 8.46
C MET A 122 -11.36 -0.10 8.45
N TRP A 123 -10.40 0.83 8.37
CA TRP A 123 -8.99 0.47 8.44
C TRP A 123 -8.58 -0.12 9.79
N GLU A 124 -9.10 0.42 10.91
CA GLU A 124 -8.82 -0.10 12.26
C GLU A 124 -9.36 -1.53 12.44
N GLU A 125 -10.47 -1.86 11.76
CA GLU A 125 -11.07 -3.21 11.77
C GLU A 125 -10.34 -4.17 10.82
N VAL A 126 -9.87 -3.70 9.66
CA VAL A 126 -9.27 -4.53 8.62
C VAL A 126 -7.78 -4.81 8.89
N GLN A 127 -7.03 -3.81 9.36
CA GLN A 127 -5.57 -3.92 9.54
C GLN A 127 -5.15 -5.15 10.38
N PRO A 128 -5.80 -5.49 11.51
CA PRO A 128 -5.40 -6.64 12.33
C PRO A 128 -5.49 -7.99 11.61
N LEU A 129 -6.32 -8.05 10.56
CA LEU A 129 -6.58 -9.26 9.76
C LEU A 129 -5.65 -9.36 8.53
N LEU A 130 -4.87 -8.32 8.23
CA LEU A 130 -3.92 -8.31 7.12
C LEU A 130 -2.56 -8.83 7.56
N ARG A 131 -2.12 -9.93 6.94
CA ARG A 131 -0.83 -10.57 7.23
C ARG A 131 -0.20 -11.20 6.01
N THR A 132 1.13 -11.39 6.06
CA THR A 132 1.81 -12.27 5.10
C THR A 132 1.77 -13.72 5.56
N ASP A 133 1.65 -14.66 4.63
CA ASP A 133 1.69 -16.10 4.91
C ASP A 133 3.13 -16.66 4.91
N ALA A 134 3.26 -17.98 5.03
CA ALA A 134 4.55 -18.68 4.98
C ALA A 134 5.24 -18.58 3.59
N GLY A 135 4.48 -18.31 2.54
CA GLY A 135 4.97 -18.06 1.18
C GLY A 135 5.33 -16.59 0.91
N ARG A 136 5.22 -15.70 1.91
CA ARG A 136 5.35 -14.23 1.80
C ARG A 136 4.21 -13.56 1.03
N VAL A 137 3.12 -14.28 0.77
CA VAL A 137 1.95 -13.73 0.10
C VAL A 137 1.18 -12.88 1.11
N ALA A 138 0.91 -11.63 0.75
CA ALA A 138 0.03 -10.77 1.53
C ALA A 138 -1.40 -11.30 1.46
N GLY A 139 -2.17 -11.19 2.54
CA GLY A 139 -3.54 -11.68 2.57
C GLY A 139 -4.39 -11.03 3.64
N PHE A 140 -5.69 -11.29 3.57
CA PHE A 140 -6.72 -10.86 4.51
C PHE A 140 -7.44 -12.09 5.03
N ASP A 141 -7.36 -12.36 6.34
CA ASP A 141 -8.05 -13.48 6.98
C ASP A 141 -7.82 -14.83 6.25
N GLY A 142 -6.56 -15.10 5.91
CA GLY A 142 -6.15 -16.31 5.17
C GLY A 142 -6.42 -16.29 3.67
N ARG A 143 -7.10 -15.28 3.15
CA ARG A 143 -7.37 -15.12 1.71
C ARG A 143 -6.22 -14.34 1.05
N PRO A 144 -5.57 -14.86 0.00
CA PRO A 144 -4.44 -14.21 -0.63
C PRO A 144 -4.85 -12.91 -1.31
N MET A 145 -3.99 -11.91 -1.25
CA MET A 145 -4.10 -10.64 -1.95
C MET A 145 -3.62 -10.83 -3.40
N MET A 146 -4.50 -10.57 -4.36
CA MET A 146 -4.33 -10.98 -5.75
C MET A 146 -4.51 -9.80 -6.72
N THR A 147 -3.82 -9.92 -7.86
CA THR A 147 -4.03 -9.18 -9.10
C THR A 147 -4.22 -10.18 -10.25
N SER A 148 -4.54 -9.67 -11.45
CA SER A 148 -4.67 -10.47 -12.68
C SER A 148 -3.37 -11.15 -13.08
N ALA A 149 -2.23 -10.65 -12.62
CA ALA A 149 -0.91 -11.21 -12.86
C ALA A 149 -0.41 -12.12 -11.72
N GLY A 150 -1.17 -12.27 -10.62
CA GLY A 150 -0.84 -13.20 -9.53
C GLY A 150 -0.90 -12.58 -8.13
N ALA A 151 -0.20 -13.21 -7.19
CA ALA A 151 -0.25 -12.82 -5.79
C ALA A 151 0.65 -11.60 -5.48
N VAL A 152 0.17 -10.72 -4.62
CA VAL A 152 0.98 -9.65 -4.01
C VAL A 152 1.84 -10.28 -2.91
N THR A 153 3.13 -9.94 -2.90
CA THR A 153 4.10 -10.53 -1.98
C THR A 153 4.90 -9.47 -1.22
N THR A 154 5.68 -9.92 -0.26
CA THR A 154 6.75 -9.14 0.35
C THR A 154 8.11 -9.81 0.10
N ALA A 155 9.21 -9.10 0.34
CA ALA A 155 10.53 -9.56 -0.08
C ALA A 155 11.00 -10.75 0.77
N THR A 156 10.94 -10.62 2.09
CA THR A 156 11.46 -11.62 3.02
C THR A 156 10.51 -11.95 4.18
N LEU A 157 9.60 -11.04 4.54
CA LEU A 157 8.80 -11.19 5.75
C LEU A 157 7.66 -12.22 5.63
N THR A 158 7.60 -13.16 6.58
CA THR A 158 6.52 -14.16 6.71
C THR A 158 5.78 -13.98 8.03
N GLY A 159 4.47 -14.24 8.06
CA GLY A 159 3.65 -14.01 9.26
C GLY A 159 3.56 -12.55 9.71
N ALA A 160 4.08 -11.62 8.91
CA ALA A 160 4.23 -10.22 9.27
C ALA A 160 2.90 -9.48 9.24
N ARG A 161 2.81 -8.40 10.01
CA ARG A 161 1.65 -7.50 9.97
C ARG A 161 1.73 -6.66 8.72
N ILE A 162 0.58 -6.28 8.18
CA ILE A 162 0.52 -5.32 7.08
C ILE A 162 -0.05 -3.99 7.59
N SER A 163 0.63 -2.89 7.28
CA SER A 163 0.27 -1.54 7.70
C SER A 163 0.53 -0.52 6.61
#